data_AF-A0AAV9C3M7-F1
#
_entry.id   AF-A0AAV9C3M7-F1
#
_cell.length_a   1.000
_cell.length_b   1.000
_cell.length_c   1.000
_cell.angle_alpha   90.00
_cell.angle_beta   90.00
_cell.angle_gamma   90.00
#
_symmetry.space_group_name_H-M   'P 1'
#
loop_
_entity.id
_entity.type
_entity.pdbx_description
1 polymer ?
#
loop_
_entity_poly.entity_id
_entity_poly.type
_entity_poly.pdbx_seq_one_letter_code
_entity_poly.pdbx_strand_id
1 'polypeptide(L)'
;MQKYGNAASEEQLPRELLLGQSEREIEYDRAGRIIKGQEIALPKSKYEEDVYINNHTSVWGSWWKDHQWGYRCCRQTIRNSYCTGSAGIEAAEEATELMKANLARKEAMEDQPKLTQEKQLATWGTEIPEDLVLDEKLLAESLKKEDERKREERDERKRKYNVKWNDEVTAEDMEAYRMKKVHHDDPMKDFLH
;
A
#
# COMPACT_ATOMS: atom_id res chain seq x y z
N MET A 1 -28.02 -30.05 -30.58
CA MET A 1 -27.97 -30.18 -32.06
C MET A 1 -26.68 -30.90 -32.52
N GLN A 2 -26.27 -31.97 -31.83
CA GLN A 2 -25.04 -32.75 -32.13
C GLN A 2 -25.36 -34.05 -32.88
N LYS A 3 -26.27 -34.00 -33.87
CA LYS A 3 -26.71 -35.22 -34.58
C LYS A 3 -26.19 -35.35 -36.01
N TYR A 4 -25.45 -34.36 -36.52
CA TYR A 4 -24.80 -34.45 -37.82
C TYR A 4 -23.38 -33.88 -37.66
N GLY A 5 -22.38 -34.74 -37.85
CA GLY A 5 -20.97 -34.35 -37.85
C GLY A 5 -20.73 -33.34 -38.97
N ASN A 6 -20.01 -32.27 -38.64
CA ASN A 6 -19.74 -31.15 -39.53
C ASN A 6 -18.70 -31.60 -40.57
N ALA A 7 -19.11 -32.02 -41.77
CA ALA A 7 -18.20 -32.53 -42.81
C ALA A 7 -17.20 -31.49 -43.37
N ALA A 8 -17.28 -30.24 -42.89
CA ALA A 8 -16.46 -29.10 -43.31
C ALA A 8 -15.47 -28.63 -42.22
N SER A 9 -15.32 -29.34 -41.10
CA SER A 9 -14.24 -29.03 -40.15
C SER A 9 -12.89 -29.39 -40.75
N GLU A 10 -11.98 -28.42 -40.83
CA GLU A 10 -10.57 -28.57 -41.19
C GLU A 10 -9.77 -29.30 -40.09
N GLU A 11 -10.32 -30.36 -39.51
CA GLU A 11 -9.53 -31.27 -38.70
C GLU A 11 -8.60 -31.99 -39.66
N GLN A 12 -7.34 -31.55 -39.69
CA GLN A 12 -6.29 -32.20 -40.45
C GLN A 12 -6.23 -33.66 -40.01
N LEU A 13 -6.66 -34.56 -40.89
CA LEU A 13 -6.51 -35.99 -40.67
C LEU A 13 -5.06 -36.25 -40.26
N PRO A 14 -4.82 -37.09 -39.24
CA PRO A 14 -3.47 -37.40 -38.80
C PRO A 14 -2.65 -37.85 -40.01
N ARG A 15 -1.44 -37.30 -40.13
CA ARG A 15 -0.58 -37.41 -41.33
C ARG A 15 -0.38 -38.86 -41.80
N GLU A 16 -0.45 -39.81 -40.87
CA GLU A 16 -0.39 -41.25 -41.08
C GLU A 16 -1.56 -41.79 -41.93
N LEU A 17 -2.77 -41.25 -41.74
CA LEU A 17 -3.95 -41.59 -42.56
C LEU A 17 -3.91 -40.93 -43.94
N LEU A 18 -3.30 -39.75 -44.06
CA LEU A 18 -3.16 -39.03 -45.33
C LEU A 18 -2.24 -39.78 -46.31
N LEU A 19 -1.21 -40.46 -45.79
CA LEU A 19 -0.19 -41.19 -46.56
C LEU A 19 -0.40 -42.71 -46.63
N GLY A 20 -1.52 -43.24 -46.10
CA GLY A 20 -2.17 -44.49 -46.51
C GLY A 20 -1.38 -45.80 -46.49
N GLN A 21 -0.09 -45.82 -46.14
CA GLN A 21 0.73 -47.02 -46.03
C GLN A 21 1.33 -47.08 -44.62
N SER A 22 0.68 -47.84 -43.74
CA SER A 22 1.22 -48.17 -42.41
C SER A 22 1.67 -49.63 -42.39
N GLU A 23 2.57 -50.02 -43.29
CA GLU A 23 3.22 -51.34 -43.21
C GLU A 23 4.33 -51.26 -42.15
N ARG A 24 4.00 -51.71 -40.93
CA ARG A 24 4.99 -51.88 -39.87
C ARG A 24 5.54 -53.30 -39.95
N GLU A 25 6.76 -53.43 -40.43
CA GLU A 25 7.47 -54.70 -40.46
C GLU A 25 7.83 -55.13 -39.02
N ILE A 26 7.33 -56.29 -38.60
CA ILE A 26 7.66 -56.92 -37.32
C ILE A 26 8.30 -58.27 -37.63
N GLU A 27 9.59 -58.41 -37.34
CA GLU A 27 10.30 -59.67 -37.52
C GLU A 27 10.19 -60.50 -36.24
N TYR A 28 9.74 -61.75 -36.37
CA TYR A 28 9.63 -62.70 -35.26
C TYR A 28 10.74 -63.76 -35.31
N ASP A 29 11.29 -64.09 -34.14
CA ASP A 29 12.14 -65.27 -33.92
C ASP A 29 11.33 -66.56 -34.15
N ARG A 30 12.00 -67.69 -34.36
CA ARG A 30 11.39 -69.02 -34.45
C ARG A 30 10.55 -69.41 -33.21
N ALA A 31 10.80 -68.75 -32.09
CA ALA A 31 10.06 -68.89 -30.82
C ALA A 31 8.93 -67.85 -30.65
N GLY A 32 8.65 -67.02 -31.67
CA GLY A 32 7.60 -66.00 -31.64
C GLY A 32 7.95 -64.71 -30.90
N ARG A 33 9.23 -64.49 -30.54
CA ARG A 33 9.70 -63.23 -29.91
C ARG A 33 10.01 -62.19 -30.98
N ILE A 34 9.63 -60.94 -30.76
CA ILE A 34 9.88 -59.85 -31.71
C ILE A 34 11.36 -59.46 -31.67
N ILE A 35 12.04 -59.49 -32.81
CA ILE A 35 13.46 -59.14 -32.95
C ILE A 35 13.61 -57.70 -33.48
N LYS A 36 12.80 -57.34 -34.48
CA LYS A 36 12.78 -56.00 -35.09
C LYS A 36 11.35 -55.47 -35.17
N GLY A 37 11.21 -54.15 -35.06
CA GLY A 37 9.91 -53.47 -35.09
C GLY A 37 9.27 -53.25 -33.72
N GLN A 38 9.88 -53.75 -32.63
CA GLN A 38 9.46 -53.41 -31.28
C GLN A 38 9.84 -51.95 -31.01
N GLU A 39 8.83 -51.13 -30.72
CA GLU A 39 9.05 -49.76 -30.26
C GLU A 39 9.92 -49.77 -29.01
N ILE A 40 10.98 -48.97 -29.05
CA ILE A 40 11.84 -48.77 -27.88
C ILE A 40 10.98 -48.03 -26.86
N ALA A 41 10.45 -48.76 -25.88
CA ALA A 41 9.81 -48.15 -24.73
C ALA A 41 10.87 -47.33 -24.00
N LEU A 42 10.67 -46.01 -23.91
CA LEU A 42 11.54 -45.15 -23.10
C LEU A 42 11.49 -45.66 -21.65
N PRO A 43 12.65 -46.06 -21.08
CA PRO A 43 12.67 -46.59 -19.73
C PRO A 43 12.25 -45.48 -18.75
N LYS A 44 11.10 -45.66 -18.10
CA LYS A 44 10.64 -44.76 -17.04
C LYS A 44 11.57 -44.89 -15.84
N SER A 45 11.88 -43.77 -15.21
CA SER A 45 12.67 -43.77 -13.98
C SER A 45 11.90 -44.44 -12.83
N LYS A 46 12.59 -44.79 -11.73
CA LYS A 46 11.97 -45.39 -10.53
C LYS A 46 10.86 -44.52 -9.93
N TYR A 47 10.94 -43.21 -10.13
CA TYR A 47 9.99 -42.24 -9.60
C TYR A 47 9.03 -41.78 -10.69
N GLU A 48 7.77 -41.58 -10.32
CA GLU A 48 6.77 -40.98 -11.19
C GLU A 48 7.23 -39.56 -11.56
N GLU A 49 7.54 -39.39 -12.83
CA GLU A 49 7.84 -38.09 -13.44
C GLU A 49 6.54 -37.34 -13.73
N ASP A 50 6.65 -36.03 -13.93
CA ASP A 50 5.51 -35.17 -14.31
C ASP A 50 4.34 -35.12 -13.31
N VAL A 51 4.60 -35.45 -12.05
CA VAL A 51 3.62 -35.25 -10.97
C VAL A 51 3.67 -33.79 -10.51
N TYR A 52 2.80 -32.97 -11.10
CA TYR A 52 2.67 -31.58 -10.73
C TYR A 52 1.63 -31.38 -9.62
N ILE A 53 1.98 -30.55 -8.65
CA ILE A 53 1.10 -30.21 -7.52
C ILE A 53 0.07 -29.19 -7.99
N ASN A 54 -1.20 -29.30 -7.55
CA ASN A 54 -2.24 -28.28 -7.67
C ASN A 54 -2.39 -27.62 -9.07
N ASN A 55 -2.41 -28.44 -10.11
CA ASN A 55 -2.58 -28.04 -11.53
C ASN A 55 -1.51 -27.09 -12.07
N HIS A 56 -0.32 -27.07 -11.46
CA HIS A 56 0.84 -26.44 -12.07
C HIS A 56 1.34 -27.30 -13.24
N THR A 57 2.06 -26.70 -14.20
CA THR A 57 2.72 -27.43 -15.32
C THR A 57 4.25 -27.47 -15.15
N SER A 58 4.73 -27.01 -14.01
CA SER A 58 6.15 -26.90 -13.70
C SER A 58 6.37 -27.17 -12.22
N VAL A 59 7.52 -27.74 -11.88
CA VAL A 59 7.88 -28.03 -10.48
C VAL A 59 8.22 -26.73 -9.74
N TRP A 60 8.00 -26.71 -8.43
CA TRP A 60 8.43 -25.62 -7.56
C TRP A 60 9.95 -25.40 -7.67
N GLY A 61 10.39 -24.14 -7.80
CA GLY A 61 11.80 -23.80 -8.01
C GLY A 61 12.23 -23.75 -9.47
N SER A 62 11.30 -23.96 -10.40
CA SER A 62 11.54 -23.75 -11.84
C SER A 62 11.62 -22.27 -12.25
N TRP A 63 11.35 -21.35 -11.32
CA TRP A 63 11.44 -19.90 -11.54
C TRP A 63 12.09 -19.19 -10.34
N TRP A 64 12.88 -18.15 -10.60
CA TRP A 64 13.59 -17.35 -9.61
C TRP A 64 13.52 -15.87 -9.98
N LYS A 65 13.16 -15.02 -9.02
CA LYS A 65 13.20 -13.55 -9.14
C LYS A 65 13.34 -12.94 -7.76
N ASP A 66 14.16 -11.88 -7.64
CA ASP A 66 14.28 -11.05 -6.43
C ASP A 66 14.42 -11.85 -5.12
N HIS A 67 15.31 -12.85 -5.12
CA HIS A 67 15.57 -13.74 -3.98
C HIS A 67 14.41 -14.67 -3.59
N GLN A 68 13.43 -14.87 -4.49
CA GLN A 68 12.29 -15.75 -4.28
C GLN A 68 12.21 -16.82 -5.37
N TRP A 69 12.00 -18.06 -4.94
CA TRP A 69 11.69 -19.19 -5.82
C TRP A 69 10.19 -19.28 -6.07
N GLY A 70 9.81 -19.73 -7.26
CA GLY A 70 8.42 -19.94 -7.63
C GLY A 70 8.23 -20.99 -8.73
N TYR A 71 7.01 -21.06 -9.23
CA TYR A 71 6.64 -21.90 -10.37
C TYR A 71 6.82 -21.16 -11.70
N ARG A 72 7.38 -21.80 -12.73
CA ARG A 72 7.53 -21.20 -14.07
C ARG A 72 6.20 -20.92 -14.76
N CYS A 73 5.18 -21.74 -14.53
CA CYS A 73 3.88 -21.61 -15.20
C CYS A 73 3.12 -20.33 -14.84
N CYS A 74 3.16 -19.90 -13.58
CA CYS A 74 2.37 -18.78 -13.07
C CYS A 74 3.19 -17.74 -12.28
N ARG A 75 4.50 -17.97 -12.10
CA ARG A 75 5.43 -17.13 -11.32
C ARG A 75 5.01 -16.89 -9.87
N GLN A 76 4.14 -17.73 -9.31
CA GLN A 76 3.77 -17.66 -7.91
C GLN A 76 4.94 -18.09 -7.02
N THR A 77 5.16 -17.32 -5.95
CA THR A 77 6.20 -17.54 -4.93
C THR A 77 5.65 -18.13 -3.63
N ILE A 78 4.43 -18.67 -3.67
CA ILE A 78 3.87 -19.48 -2.57
C ILE A 78 3.87 -20.95 -3.00
N ARG A 79 4.45 -21.83 -2.18
CA ARG A 79 4.47 -23.26 -2.43
C ARG A 79 3.10 -23.87 -2.13
N ASN A 80 2.66 -24.83 -2.95
CA ASN A 80 1.38 -25.54 -2.84
C ASN A 80 0.12 -24.65 -3.01
N SER A 81 0.23 -23.46 -3.61
CA SER A 81 -0.93 -22.72 -4.09
C SER A 81 -1.48 -23.33 -5.38
N TYR A 82 -2.71 -22.99 -5.76
CA TYR A 82 -3.28 -23.39 -7.05
C TYR A 82 -2.73 -22.55 -8.19
N CYS A 83 -2.53 -23.17 -9.35
CA CYS A 83 -2.06 -22.48 -10.55
C CYS A 83 -3.06 -21.39 -11.01
N THR A 84 -2.57 -20.16 -11.16
CA THR A 84 -3.35 -19.01 -11.67
C THR A 84 -3.13 -18.76 -13.17
N GLY A 85 -2.33 -19.60 -13.84
CA GLY A 85 -2.04 -19.47 -15.28
C GLY A 85 -1.40 -18.13 -15.66
N SER A 86 -1.65 -17.70 -16.91
CA SER A 86 -1.16 -16.41 -17.45
C SER A 86 -1.77 -15.20 -16.76
N ALA A 87 -3.05 -15.29 -16.35
CA ALA A 87 -3.75 -14.22 -15.64
C ALA A 87 -3.05 -13.85 -14.32
N GLY A 88 -2.41 -14.81 -13.65
CA GLY A 88 -1.62 -14.55 -12.46
C GLY A 88 -0.35 -13.74 -12.71
N ILE A 89 0.24 -13.86 -13.91
CA ILE A 89 1.44 -13.11 -14.29
C ILE A 89 1.07 -11.66 -14.57
N GLU A 90 0.02 -11.44 -15.35
CA GLU A 90 -0.50 -10.10 -15.68
C GLU A 90 -0.92 -9.35 -14.42
N ALA A 91 -1.70 -9.99 -13.54
CA ALA A 91 -2.11 -9.38 -12.27
C ALA A 91 -0.92 -9.04 -11.35
N ALA A 92 0.15 -9.84 -11.35
CA ALA A 92 1.35 -9.55 -10.57
C ALA A 92 2.14 -8.37 -11.16
N GLU A 93 2.21 -8.27 -12.49
CA GLU A 93 2.85 -7.15 -13.19
C GLU A 93 2.06 -5.84 -12.94
N GLU A 94 0.73 -5.87 -13.10
CA GLU A 94 -0.16 -4.74 -12.78
C GLU A 94 -0.06 -4.31 -11.31
N ALA A 95 0.00 -5.25 -10.36
CA ALA A 95 0.18 -4.93 -8.95
C ALA A 95 1.50 -4.19 -8.69
N THR A 96 2.57 -4.57 -9.41
CA THR A 96 3.87 -3.87 -9.29
C THR A 96 3.82 -2.47 -9.91
N GLU A 97 3.10 -2.29 -11.01
CA GLU A 97 2.89 -0.99 -11.65
C GLU A 97 2.04 -0.07 -10.77
N LEU A 98 0.96 -0.57 -10.18
CA LEU A 98 0.13 0.15 -9.22
C LEU A 98 0.93 0.58 -8.00
N MET A 99 1.81 -0.29 -7.47
CA MET A 99 2.69 0.06 -6.35
C MET A 99 3.65 1.21 -6.71
N LYS A 100 4.26 1.16 -7.90
CA LYS A 100 5.13 2.24 -8.40
C LYS A 100 4.37 3.54 -8.62
N ALA A 101 3.17 3.48 -9.19
CA ALA A 101 2.33 4.66 -9.40
C ALA A 101 1.91 5.32 -8.08
N ASN A 102 1.57 4.52 -7.06
CA ASN A 102 1.27 5.03 -5.72
C ASN A 102 2.49 5.69 -5.07
N LEU A 103 3.68 5.13 -5.26
CA LEU A 103 4.93 5.72 -4.76
C LEU A 103 5.20 7.08 -5.41
N ALA A 104 5.10 7.16 -6.74
CA ALA A 104 5.29 8.41 -7.49
C ALA A 104 4.26 9.48 -7.09
N ARG A 105 3.00 9.09 -6.84
CA ARG A 105 1.98 10.01 -6.34
C ARG A 105 2.32 10.54 -4.94
N LYS A 106 2.87 9.68 -4.07
CA LYS A 106 3.29 10.08 -2.73
C LYS A 106 4.48 11.04 -2.77
N GLU A 107 5.48 10.75 -3.60
CA GLU A 107 6.64 11.63 -3.81
C GLU A 107 6.20 13.00 -4.34
N ALA A 108 5.30 13.05 -5.33
CA ALA A 108 4.75 14.31 -5.84
C ALA A 108 3.95 15.11 -4.79
N MET A 109 3.34 14.44 -3.80
CA MET A 109 2.68 15.10 -2.67
C MET A 109 3.66 15.58 -1.60
N GLU A 110 4.82 14.94 -1.47
CA GLU A 110 5.87 15.34 -0.53
C GLU A 110 6.73 16.50 -1.08
N ASP A 111 6.92 16.57 -2.39
CA ASP A 111 7.60 17.69 -3.07
C ASP A 111 6.77 18.98 -3.10
N GLN A 112 5.45 18.89 -2.90
CA GLN A 112 4.66 20.09 -2.60
C GLN A 112 5.02 20.54 -1.20
N PRO A 113 5.62 21.73 -1.02
CA PRO A 113 5.92 22.24 0.30
C PRO A 113 4.58 22.35 1.03
N LYS A 114 4.37 21.45 2.00
CA LYS A 114 3.29 21.63 2.97
C LYS A 114 3.61 22.95 3.65
N LEU A 115 2.86 24.00 3.29
CA LEU A 115 2.76 25.18 4.14
C LEU A 115 2.23 24.63 5.46
N THR A 116 3.14 24.31 6.37
CA THR A 116 2.84 24.10 7.78
C THR A 116 2.34 25.44 8.26
N GLN A 117 1.06 25.70 8.03
CA GLN A 117 0.32 26.66 8.84
C GLN A 117 0.44 26.10 10.25
N GLU A 118 1.27 26.75 11.06
CA GLU A 118 1.35 26.50 12.49
C GLU A 118 -0.03 26.79 13.04
N LYS A 119 -0.90 25.77 13.03
CA LYS A 119 -2.12 25.81 13.81
C LYS A 119 -1.64 25.86 15.25
N GLN A 120 -1.66 27.04 15.86
CA GLN A 120 -1.44 27.20 17.29
C GLN A 120 -2.58 26.46 18.00
N LEU A 121 -2.40 25.15 18.18
CA LEU A 121 -3.29 24.37 19.01
C LEU A 121 -3.17 24.90 20.42
N ALA A 122 -4.27 25.44 20.94
CA ALA A 122 -4.34 25.92 22.31
C ALA A 122 -3.80 24.84 23.26
N THR A 123 -2.79 25.23 24.04
CA THR A 123 -2.25 24.45 25.13
C THR A 123 -3.35 24.32 26.20
N TRP A 124 -4.15 23.26 26.08
CA TRP A 124 -5.16 22.80 27.05
C TRP A 124 -6.51 23.56 27.13
N GLY A 125 -7.59 22.84 26.82
CA GLY A 125 -8.89 22.95 27.51
C GLY A 125 -9.75 24.20 27.29
N THR A 126 -9.48 25.04 26.29
CA THR A 126 -10.40 26.14 25.93
C THR A 126 -10.93 25.94 24.51
N GLU A 127 -12.25 25.80 24.40
CA GLU A 127 -12.97 25.73 23.12
C GLU A 127 -12.86 27.08 22.42
N ILE A 128 -11.81 27.24 21.61
CA ILE A 128 -11.67 28.37 20.69
C ILE A 128 -12.35 27.94 19.38
N PRO A 129 -13.31 28.70 18.86
CA PRO A 129 -13.83 28.48 17.52
C PRO A 129 -12.67 28.54 16.51
N GLU A 130 -12.44 27.47 15.74
CA GLU A 130 -11.32 27.34 14.79
C GLU A 130 -11.30 28.41 13.69
N ASP A 131 -12.41 29.15 13.49
CA ASP A 131 -12.59 30.18 12.47
C ASP A 131 -12.37 31.62 12.97
N LEU A 132 -11.87 31.84 14.20
CA LEU A 132 -11.65 33.20 14.70
C LEU A 132 -10.35 33.79 14.13
N VAL A 133 -10.47 34.59 13.06
CA VAL A 133 -9.34 35.35 12.48
C VAL A 133 -9.02 36.52 13.41
N LEU A 134 -7.93 36.38 14.17
CA LEU A 134 -7.41 37.42 15.05
C LEU A 134 -6.41 38.30 14.30
N ASP A 135 -6.51 39.61 14.48
CA ASP A 135 -5.56 40.56 13.90
C ASP A 135 -4.27 40.60 14.74
N GLU A 136 -3.15 40.19 14.14
CA GLU A 136 -1.83 40.13 14.80
C GLU A 136 -1.40 41.44 15.48
N LYS A 137 -1.80 42.59 14.91
CA LYS A 137 -1.47 43.92 15.44
C LYS A 137 -2.22 44.23 16.73
N LEU A 138 -3.51 43.88 16.78
CA LEU A 138 -4.36 44.10 17.96
C LEU A 138 -3.98 43.14 19.08
N LEU A 139 -3.63 41.90 18.74
CA LEU A 139 -3.09 40.93 19.71
C LEU A 139 -1.75 41.38 20.31
N ALA A 140 -0.87 41.98 19.52
CA ALA A 140 0.39 42.53 20.02
C ALA A 140 0.17 43.74 20.96
N GLU A 141 -0.85 44.56 20.67
CA GLU A 141 -1.24 45.69 21.52
C GLU A 141 -1.86 45.20 22.85
N SER A 142 -2.75 44.21 22.80
CA SER A 142 -3.37 43.61 23.99
C SER A 142 -2.34 42.92 24.88
N LEU A 143 -1.36 42.21 24.30
CA LEU A 143 -0.24 41.65 25.03
C LEU A 143 0.55 42.75 25.77
N LYS A 144 0.89 43.87 25.12
CA LYS A 144 1.63 44.96 25.81
C LYS A 144 0.83 45.54 26.98
N LYS A 145 -0.47 45.78 26.78
CA LYS A 145 -1.40 46.28 27.80
C LYS A 145 -1.49 45.34 29.02
N GLU A 146 -1.51 44.02 28.78
CA GLU A 146 -1.47 43.01 29.84
C GLU A 146 -0.14 43.00 30.62
N ASP A 147 1.01 43.20 29.95
CA ASP A 147 2.31 43.32 30.64
C ASP A 147 2.39 44.57 31.51
N GLU A 148 1.88 45.71 31.00
CA GLU A 148 1.82 46.96 31.75
C GLU A 148 0.95 46.79 32.99
N ARG A 149 -0.24 46.17 32.84
CA ARG A 149 -1.13 45.86 33.97
C ARG A 149 -0.49 44.93 35.00
N LYS A 150 0.33 43.98 34.58
CA LYS A 150 1.04 43.05 35.49
C LYS A 150 2.23 43.73 36.20
N ARG A 151 2.88 44.69 35.53
CA ARG A 151 3.97 45.51 36.10
C ARG A 151 3.47 46.56 37.10
N GLU A 152 2.24 47.03 36.94
CA GLU A 152 1.61 47.93 37.92
C GLU A 152 1.43 47.22 39.27
N GLU A 153 2.29 47.58 40.23
CA GLU A 153 2.26 47.07 41.59
C GLU A 153 0.95 47.48 42.28
N ARG A 154 0.11 46.50 42.59
CA ARG A 154 -1.24 46.69 43.15
C ARG A 154 -1.24 47.03 44.64
N ASP A 155 -0.41 47.98 45.05
CA ASP A 155 -0.34 48.45 46.42
C ASP A 155 -1.58 49.30 46.74
N GLU A 156 -2.50 48.78 47.58
CA GLU A 156 -3.86 49.34 47.75
C GLU A 156 -3.86 50.80 48.26
N ARG A 157 -2.79 51.18 48.96
CA ARG A 157 -2.58 52.52 49.53
C ARG A 157 -2.21 53.59 48.49
N LYS A 158 -1.81 53.19 47.26
CA LYS A 158 -1.38 54.10 46.19
C LYS A 158 -2.41 54.24 45.05
N ARG A 159 -3.54 53.52 45.12
CA ARG A 159 -4.59 53.61 44.09
C ARG A 159 -5.24 54.98 44.13
N LYS A 160 -5.15 55.74 43.03
CA LYS A 160 -5.80 57.06 42.89
C LYS A 160 -7.33 56.89 42.92
N TYR A 161 -8.01 57.80 43.60
CA TYR A 161 -9.46 57.77 43.86
C TYR A 161 -10.35 57.78 42.58
N ASN A 162 -9.79 58.08 41.41
CA ASN A 162 -10.54 58.22 40.15
C ASN A 162 -10.22 57.10 39.15
N VAL A 163 -10.45 55.85 39.54
CA VAL A 163 -10.37 54.72 38.60
C VAL A 163 -11.63 54.71 37.74
N LYS A 164 -11.48 54.90 36.43
CA LYS A 164 -12.55 54.62 35.47
C LYS A 164 -12.46 53.15 35.07
N TRP A 165 -13.57 52.42 35.21
CA TRP A 165 -13.72 51.06 34.69
C TRP A 165 -14.24 51.14 33.25
N ASN A 166 -13.60 50.40 32.34
CA ASN A 166 -14.11 50.12 31.00
C ASN A 166 -14.31 48.60 30.92
N ASP A 167 -15.54 48.16 30.64
CA ASP A 167 -15.95 46.75 30.65
C ASP A 167 -15.89 46.07 29.26
N GLU A 168 -15.44 46.81 28.23
CA GLU A 168 -15.32 46.28 26.87
C GLU A 168 -14.05 45.42 26.73
N VAL A 169 -14.22 44.12 26.51
CA VAL A 169 -13.13 43.15 26.30
C VAL A 169 -13.24 42.58 24.89
N THR A 170 -12.19 42.74 24.09
CA THR A 170 -12.14 42.19 22.73
C THR A 170 -11.70 40.73 22.72
N ALA A 171 -11.83 40.04 21.58
CA ALA A 171 -11.41 38.65 21.46
C ALA A 171 -9.88 38.50 21.62
N GLU A 172 -9.12 39.47 21.14
CA GLU A 172 -7.67 39.57 21.23
C GLU A 172 -7.22 39.86 22.68
N ASP A 173 -8.00 40.63 23.44
CA ASP A 173 -7.77 40.87 24.86
C ASP A 173 -8.00 39.57 25.67
N MET A 174 -9.05 38.79 25.31
CA MET A 174 -9.31 37.49 25.93
C MET A 174 -8.22 36.46 25.62
N GLU A 175 -7.67 36.46 24.41
CA GLU A 175 -6.55 35.59 24.03
C GLU A 175 -5.25 35.99 24.70
N ALA A 176 -4.89 37.28 24.70
CA ALA A 176 -3.70 37.77 25.41
C ALA A 176 -3.76 37.46 26.91
N TYR A 177 -4.94 37.60 27.52
CA TYR A 177 -5.16 37.19 28.90
C TYR A 177 -4.96 35.68 29.10
N ARG A 178 -5.49 34.83 28.21
CA ARG A 178 -5.29 33.37 28.27
C ARG A 178 -3.81 33.00 28.13
N MET A 179 -3.09 33.59 27.18
CA MET A 179 -1.67 33.35 26.94
C MET A 179 -0.79 33.70 28.16
N LYS A 180 -1.16 34.75 28.90
CA LYS A 180 -0.40 35.24 30.06
C LYS A 180 -0.87 34.73 31.41
N LYS A 181 -2.01 34.03 31.44
CA LYS A 181 -2.56 33.45 32.65
C LYS A 181 -1.63 32.34 33.14
N VAL A 182 -0.89 32.64 34.20
CA VAL A 182 -0.07 31.63 34.87
C VAL A 182 -1.00 30.67 35.60
N HIS A 183 -1.03 29.42 35.15
CA HIS A 183 -1.75 28.36 35.85
C HIS A 183 -0.95 27.96 37.09
N HIS A 184 -1.50 28.25 38.28
CA HIS A 184 -0.83 27.93 39.53
C HIS A 184 -0.63 26.42 39.76
N ASP A 185 -1.46 25.60 39.12
CA ASP A 185 -1.44 24.13 39.22
C ASP A 185 -0.65 23.45 38.09
N ASP A 186 0.04 24.23 37.23
CA ASP A 186 0.87 23.67 36.16
C ASP A 186 2.26 23.25 36.72
N PRO A 187 2.62 21.95 36.65
CA PRO A 187 3.92 21.46 37.11
C PRO A 187 5.11 22.03 36.33
N MET A 188 4.90 22.64 35.15
CA MET A 188 5.94 23.34 34.40
C MET A 188 6.11 24.81 34.80
N LYS A 189 5.24 25.37 35.65
CA LYS A 189 5.25 26.79 36.03
C LYS A 189 6.61 27.29 36.53
N ASP A 190 7.30 26.50 37.35
CA ASP A 190 8.59 26.89 37.94
C ASP A 190 9.75 26.87 36.93
N PHE A 191 9.53 26.34 35.72
CA PHE A 191 10.52 26.24 34.65
C PHE A 191 10.34 27.27 33.54
N LEU A 192 9.21 28.00 33.52
CA LEU A 192 9.00 29.14 32.63
C LEU A 192 9.44 30.43 33.35
N HIS A 193 10.60 30.98 32.93
CA HIS A 193 11.11 32.29 33.37
C HIS A 193 10.65 33.43 32.47
#